data_AF-A0A0R1QNE7-F1
#
_entry.id   AF-A0A0R1QNE7-F1
#
_cell.length_a   1.000
_cell.length_b   1.000
_cell.length_c   1.000
_cell.angle_alpha   90.00
_cell.angle_beta   90.00
_cell.angle_gamma   90.00
#
_symmetry.space_group_name_H-M   'P 1'
#
loop_
_entity.id
_entity.type
_entity.pdbx_description
1 polymer ?
#
loop_
_entity_poly.entity_id
_entity_poly.type
_entity_poly.pdbx_seq_one_letter_code
_entity_poly.pdbx_strand_id
1 'polypeptide(L)'
;MNLTSLISSLIVSGSLGYLNYNILTKLDVVDFYKDNKDDKRYFVIMLDGINYLLYLVIASFIPHAQQGSYLAIAITMLLVLLISVVLDFTVFPWSKKFINWLISKVRNRSGLPDFDVKSTQEFFFNSNEPQRVYIYDFDNKLIDCGYLYYSSGSDFDELSPVLIPFEKPEEEKSYLEVKKIARKQSSQMLIDSDRQIKILNLS
;
A
#
# COMPACT_ATOMS: atom_id res chain seq x y z
N MET A 1 -4.93 25.63 29.10
CA MET A 1 -3.72 25.50 28.27
C MET A 1 -3.26 26.89 27.89
N ASN A 2 -2.02 27.25 28.18
CA ASN A 2 -1.46 28.56 27.83
C ASN A 2 -1.18 28.69 26.32
N LEU A 3 -1.12 29.92 25.81
CA LEU A 3 -0.90 30.17 24.37
C LEU A 3 0.38 29.50 23.84
N THR A 4 1.45 29.53 24.63
CA THR A 4 2.72 28.86 24.29
C THR A 4 2.52 27.35 24.12
N SER A 5 1.82 26.68 25.03
CA SER A 5 1.59 25.23 24.91
C SER A 5 0.64 24.88 23.78
N LEU A 6 -0.32 25.74 23.45
CA LEU A 6 -1.18 25.60 22.27
C LEU A 6 -0.39 25.70 20.96
N ILE A 7 0.44 26.73 20.80
CA ILE A 7 1.23 26.92 19.58
C ILE A 7 2.26 25.80 19.43
N SER A 8 2.92 25.45 20.53
CA SER A 8 3.88 24.35 20.60
C SER A 8 3.25 23.00 20.23
N SER A 9 2.04 22.71 20.69
CA SER A 9 1.36 21.45 20.37
C SER A 9 0.93 21.39 18.91
N LEU A 10 0.46 22.49 18.33
CA LEU A 10 0.09 22.58 16.92
C LEU A 10 1.29 22.38 15.97
N ILE A 11 2.44 22.97 16.30
CA ILE A 11 3.67 22.81 15.50
C ILE A 11 4.13 21.35 15.52
N VAL A 12 4.08 20.70 16.68
CA VAL A 12 4.51 19.31 16.83
C VAL A 12 3.52 18.35 16.20
N SER A 13 2.22 18.56 16.39
CA SER A 13 1.22 17.72 15.73
C SER A 13 1.32 17.79 14.20
N GLY A 14 1.51 19.01 13.65
CA GLY A 14 1.63 19.23 12.20
C GLY A 14 2.91 18.68 11.56
N SER A 15 4.03 18.72 12.29
CA SER A 15 5.28 18.13 11.79
C SER A 15 5.30 16.60 11.93
N LEU A 16 4.66 16.07 12.97
CA LEU A 16 4.56 14.63 13.18
C LEU A 16 3.62 13.95 12.18
N GLY A 17 2.46 14.52 11.82
CA GLY A 17 1.55 13.81 10.90
C GLY A 17 2.15 13.57 9.52
N TYR A 18 3.06 14.43 9.04
CA TYR A 18 3.84 14.16 7.84
C TYR A 18 4.84 13.00 8.03
N LEU A 19 5.46 12.89 9.22
CA LEU A 19 6.34 11.77 9.56
C LEU A 19 5.56 10.45 9.62
N ASN A 20 4.41 10.44 10.30
CA ASN A 20 3.49 9.30 10.35
C ASN A 20 3.12 8.84 8.94
N TYR A 21 2.71 9.77 8.07
CA TYR A 21 2.37 9.47 6.68
C TYR A 21 3.51 8.77 5.94
N ASN A 22 4.75 9.25 6.07
CA ASN A 22 5.91 8.62 5.42
C ASN A 22 6.19 7.21 5.96
N ILE A 23 6.04 6.98 7.27
CA ILE A 23 6.20 5.65 7.85
C ILE A 23 5.11 4.71 7.30
N LEU A 24 3.85 5.12 7.36
CA LEU A 24 2.71 4.33 6.92
C LEU A 24 2.74 4.00 5.42
N THR A 25 3.24 4.93 4.60
CA THR A 25 3.46 4.69 3.16
C THR A 25 4.54 3.65 2.93
N LYS A 26 5.67 3.74 3.64
CA LYS A 26 6.76 2.75 3.54
C LYS A 26 6.40 1.38 4.09
N LEU A 27 5.46 1.32 5.03
CA LEU A 27 4.91 0.07 5.56
C LEU A 27 3.80 -0.53 4.69
N ASP A 28 3.50 0.08 3.53
CA ASP A 28 2.39 -0.32 2.66
C ASP A 28 1.06 -0.40 3.44
N VAL A 29 0.87 0.47 4.45
CA VAL A 29 -0.41 0.58 5.17
C VAL A 29 -1.33 1.51 4.41
N VAL A 30 -0.76 2.54 3.80
CA VAL A 30 -1.47 3.59 3.07
C VAL A 30 -0.81 3.77 1.71
N ASP A 31 -1.59 3.63 0.65
CA ASP A 31 -1.13 3.89 -0.70
C ASP A 31 -2.05 4.93 -1.32
N PHE A 32 -1.58 6.18 -1.38
CA PHE A 32 -2.23 7.22 -2.15
C PHE A 32 -1.44 7.40 -3.42
N TYR A 33 -2.08 7.08 -4.56
CA TYR A 33 -1.53 7.34 -5.89
C TYR A 33 -0.97 8.77 -5.98
N LYS A 34 0.17 8.93 -6.67
CA LYS A 34 0.89 10.21 -6.81
C LYS A 34 0.02 11.40 -7.25
N ASP A 35 -1.03 11.14 -8.02
CA ASP A 35 -1.92 12.18 -8.53
C ASP A 35 -3.01 12.62 -7.56
N ASN A 36 -3.21 11.88 -6.46
CA ASN A 36 -4.27 12.15 -5.51
C ASN A 36 -3.80 13.04 -4.35
N LYS A 37 -3.32 14.25 -4.70
CA LYS A 37 -2.72 15.21 -3.75
C LYS A 37 -3.68 15.66 -2.65
N ASP A 38 -4.97 15.74 -2.95
CA ASP A 38 -5.98 16.16 -1.98
C ASP A 38 -6.24 15.08 -0.93
N ASP A 39 -6.35 13.80 -1.33
CA ASP A 39 -6.52 12.68 -0.40
C ASP A 39 -5.33 12.53 0.55
N LYS A 40 -4.11 12.67 -0.01
CA LYS A 40 -2.89 12.74 0.80
C LYS A 40 -2.96 13.87 1.82
N ARG A 41 -3.39 15.07 1.41
CA ARG A 41 -3.49 16.23 2.29
C ARG A 41 -4.50 15.98 3.41
N TYR A 42 -5.68 15.46 3.10
CA TYR A 42 -6.69 15.16 4.13
C TYR A 42 -6.20 14.09 5.11
N PHE A 43 -5.47 13.08 4.63
CA PHE A 43 -4.92 12.05 5.50
C PHE A 43 -3.83 12.59 6.44
N VAL A 44 -2.93 13.45 5.96
CA VAL A 44 -1.93 14.12 6.81
C VAL A 44 -2.62 14.97 7.87
N ILE A 45 -3.65 15.75 7.51
CA ILE A 45 -4.44 16.55 8.46
C ILE A 45 -5.11 15.65 9.53
N MET A 46 -5.61 14.48 9.14
CA MET A 46 -6.17 13.52 10.09
C MET A 46 -5.10 13.01 11.07
N LEU A 47 -3.90 12.67 10.58
CA LEU A 47 -2.78 12.24 11.42
C LEU A 47 -2.32 13.36 12.36
N ASP A 48 -2.28 14.61 11.89
CA ASP A 48 -2.02 15.77 12.73
C ASP A 48 -3.06 15.88 13.86
N GLY A 49 -4.34 15.67 13.54
CA GLY A 49 -5.42 15.63 14.53
C GLY A 49 -5.24 14.52 15.58
N ILE A 50 -4.84 13.32 15.17
CA ILE A 50 -4.53 12.21 16.07
C ILE A 50 -3.34 12.55 16.98
N ASN A 51 -2.27 13.11 16.43
CA ASN A 51 -1.10 13.53 17.20
C ASN A 51 -1.44 14.65 18.21
N TYR A 52 -2.33 15.58 17.84
CA TYR A 52 -2.82 16.61 18.74
C TYR A 52 -3.66 16.02 19.88
N LEU A 53 -4.56 15.08 19.60
CA LEU A 53 -5.32 14.39 20.64
C LEU A 53 -4.39 13.61 21.58
N LEU A 54 -3.39 12.92 21.02
CA LEU A 54 -2.38 12.22 21.80
C LEU A 54 -1.60 13.18 22.72
N TYR A 55 -1.23 14.36 22.21
CA TYR A 55 -0.61 15.42 23.01
C TYR A 55 -1.51 15.84 24.18
N LEU A 56 -2.81 16.09 23.94
CA LEU A 56 -3.73 16.50 25.01
C LEU A 56 -3.86 15.43 26.10
N VAL A 57 -3.93 14.15 25.71
CA VAL A 57 -3.98 13.02 26.65
C VAL A 57 -2.70 12.97 27.48
N ILE A 58 -1.53 12.98 26.87
CA ILE A 58 -0.24 12.90 27.60
C ILE A 58 -0.03 14.13 28.49
N ALA A 59 -0.32 15.34 27.98
CA ALA A 59 -0.21 16.58 28.74
C ALA A 59 -1.13 16.63 29.97
N SER A 60 -2.23 15.85 29.99
CA SER A 60 -3.12 15.74 31.14
C SER A 60 -2.47 14.99 32.33
N PHE A 61 -1.50 14.12 32.05
CA PHE A 61 -0.77 13.35 33.07
C PHE A 61 0.54 14.02 33.51
N ILE A 62 1.02 15.03 32.78
CA ILE A 62 2.28 15.73 33.09
C ILE A 62 1.97 17.05 33.81
N PRO A 63 2.36 17.18 35.10
CA PRO A 63 2.19 18.41 35.84
C PRO A 63 2.88 19.58 35.13
N HIS A 64 2.24 20.76 35.13
CA HIS A 64 2.79 22.01 34.56
C HIS A 64 2.95 22.05 33.03
N ALA A 65 2.67 20.97 32.29
CA ALA A 65 2.68 21.00 30.82
C ALA A 65 1.63 21.97 30.26
N GLN A 66 0.40 21.92 30.80
CA GLN A 66 -0.68 22.82 30.39
C GLN A 66 -0.49 24.27 30.87
N GLN A 67 0.36 24.47 31.88
CA GLN A 67 0.70 25.77 32.49
C GLN A 67 1.84 26.48 31.76
N GLY A 68 2.41 25.88 30.71
CA GLY A 68 3.38 26.56 29.83
C GLY A 68 4.85 26.40 30.22
N SER A 69 5.18 25.45 31.11
CA SER A 69 6.59 25.14 31.40
C SER A 69 7.28 24.53 30.17
N TYR A 70 8.34 25.17 29.68
CA TYR A 70 9.07 24.73 28.49
C TYR A 70 9.60 23.29 28.61
N LEU A 71 10.11 22.91 29.78
CA LEU A 71 10.63 21.57 30.02
C LEU A 71 9.50 20.53 29.97
N ALA A 72 8.36 20.82 30.61
CA ALA A 72 7.21 19.92 30.58
C ALA A 72 6.63 19.77 29.17
N ILE A 73 6.57 20.86 28.40
CA ILE A 73 6.18 20.83 26.98
C ILE A 73 7.14 19.94 26.18
N ALA A 74 8.45 20.12 26.33
CA ALA A 74 9.45 19.33 25.60
C ALA A 74 9.36 17.83 25.92
N ILE A 75 9.19 17.46 27.19
CA ILE A 75 8.96 16.06 27.59
C ILE A 75 7.68 15.51 26.94
N THR A 76 6.59 16.29 26.98
CA THR A 76 5.32 15.89 26.36
C THR A 76 5.49 15.63 24.87
N MET A 77 6.17 16.53 24.14
CA MET A 77 6.44 16.37 22.71
C MET A 77 7.26 15.11 22.40
N LEU A 78 8.30 14.84 23.20
CA LEU A 78 9.14 13.67 23.02
C LEU A 78 8.34 12.37 23.24
N LEU A 79 7.46 12.35 24.25
CA LEU A 79 6.58 11.20 24.48
C LEU A 79 5.54 11.03 23.36
N VAL A 80 4.95 12.12 22.85
CA VAL A 80 4.04 12.07 21.69
C VAL A 80 4.77 11.47 20.49
N LEU A 81 5.98 11.92 20.18
CA LEU A 81 6.78 11.37 19.08
C LEU A 81 7.02 9.87 19.25
N LEU A 82 7.51 9.44 20.42
CA LEU A 82 7.80 8.03 20.68
C LEU A 82 6.56 7.15 20.58
N ILE A 83 5.45 7.57 21.20
CA ILE A 83 4.21 6.81 21.20
C ILE A 83 3.60 6.79 19.80
N SER A 84 3.59 7.92 19.10
CA SER A 84 3.06 8.04 17.74
C SER A 84 3.79 7.09 16.77
N VAL A 85 5.12 7.06 16.83
CA VAL A 85 5.92 6.11 16.03
C VAL A 85 5.59 4.66 16.39
N VAL A 86 5.45 4.32 17.68
CA VAL A 86 5.06 2.96 18.08
C VAL A 86 3.67 2.59 17.55
N LEU A 87 2.71 3.53 17.55
CA LEU A 87 1.38 3.33 16.99
C LEU A 87 1.43 3.05 15.48
N ASP A 88 2.30 3.73 14.73
CA ASP A 88 2.50 3.50 13.29
C ASP A 88 2.93 2.07 12.98
N PHE A 89 3.78 1.47 13.82
CA PHE A 89 4.25 0.09 13.62
C PHE A 89 3.29 -0.98 14.15
N THR A 90 2.36 -0.64 15.04
CA THR A 90 1.54 -1.63 15.75
C THR A 90 0.05 -1.49 15.42
N VAL A 91 -0.57 -0.36 15.78
CA VAL A 91 -2.02 -0.16 15.71
C VAL A 91 -2.48 0.04 14.28
N PHE A 92 -1.79 0.86 13.49
CA PHE A 92 -2.21 1.15 12.12
C PHE A 92 -2.20 -0.09 11.20
N PRO A 93 -1.14 -0.92 11.14
CA PRO A 93 -1.15 -2.16 10.37
C PRO A 93 -2.25 -3.14 10.80
N TRP A 94 -2.50 -3.22 12.11
CA TRP A 94 -3.57 -4.07 12.65
C TRP A 94 -4.96 -3.56 12.26
N SER A 95 -5.16 -2.24 12.30
CA SER A 95 -6.41 -1.61 11.88
C SER A 95 -6.71 -1.84 10.39
N LYS A 96 -5.70 -1.76 9.50
CA LYS A 96 -5.85 -2.10 8.07
C LYS A 96 -6.35 -3.53 7.89
N LYS A 97 -5.71 -4.50 8.56
CA LYS A 97 -6.13 -5.92 8.49
C LYS A 97 -7.56 -6.11 8.99
N PHE A 98 -7.91 -5.45 10.09
CA PHE A 98 -9.25 -5.54 10.66
C PHE A 98 -10.33 -4.94 9.74
N ILE A 99 -10.07 -3.77 9.16
CA ILE A 99 -10.99 -3.13 8.20
C ILE A 99 -11.16 -4.00 6.96
N ASN A 100 -10.06 -4.52 6.39
CA ASN A 100 -10.12 -5.41 5.23
C ASN A 100 -10.92 -6.69 5.54
N TRP A 101 -10.73 -7.27 6.73
CA TRP A 101 -11.51 -8.42 7.19
C TRP A 101 -13.01 -8.10 7.29
N LEU A 102 -13.38 -6.92 7.82
CA LEU A 102 -14.77 -6.48 7.88
C LEU A 102 -15.38 -6.33 6.48
N ILE A 103 -14.65 -5.70 5.56
CA ILE A 103 -15.08 -5.49 4.17
C ILE A 103 -15.30 -6.84 3.49
N SER A 104 -14.33 -7.75 3.54
CA SER A 104 -14.45 -9.10 2.96
C SER A 104 -15.65 -9.86 3.54
N LYS A 105 -15.86 -9.79 4.87
CA LYS A 105 -17.00 -10.45 5.52
C LYS A 105 -18.36 -9.92 5.04
N VAL A 106 -18.48 -8.62 4.79
CA VAL A 106 -19.71 -8.01 4.24
C VAL A 106 -19.91 -8.37 2.77
N ARG A 107 -18.83 -8.38 1.98
CA ARG A 107 -18.88 -8.72 0.55
C ARG A 107 -19.21 -10.19 0.30
N ASN A 108 -18.63 -11.11 1.07
CA ASN A 108 -18.91 -12.54 0.99
C ASN A 108 -20.38 -12.86 1.29
N ARG A 109 -21.01 -12.10 2.20
CA ARG A 109 -22.47 -12.22 2.44
C ARG A 109 -23.32 -11.75 1.25
N SER A 110 -22.75 -10.91 0.40
CA SER A 110 -23.42 -10.34 -0.78
C SER A 110 -23.08 -11.09 -2.07
N GLY A 111 -22.33 -12.20 -1.99
CA GLY A 111 -21.89 -12.98 -3.15
C GLY A 111 -20.88 -12.25 -4.05
N LEU A 112 -20.28 -11.17 -3.56
CA LEU A 112 -19.26 -10.41 -4.30
C LEU A 112 -17.88 -11.04 -4.07
N PRO A 113 -17.00 -11.06 -5.09
CA PRO A 113 -15.64 -11.53 -4.94
C PRO A 113 -14.86 -10.70 -3.92
N ASP A 114 -13.81 -11.31 -3.37
CA ASP A 114 -12.91 -10.66 -2.42
C ASP A 114 -12.37 -9.34 -2.99
N PHE A 115 -12.25 -8.36 -2.09
CA PHE A 115 -11.76 -7.03 -2.42
C PHE A 115 -10.31 -6.93 -1.98
N ASP A 116 -9.42 -6.69 -2.94
CA ASP A 116 -8.05 -6.29 -2.68
C ASP A 116 -7.88 -4.82 -3.11
N VAL A 117 -7.14 -4.06 -2.31
CA VAL A 117 -6.82 -2.64 -2.59
C VAL A 117 -5.69 -2.55 -3.61
N LYS A 118 -4.92 -3.63 -3.77
CA LYS A 118 -3.86 -3.76 -4.77
C LYS A 118 -4.41 -3.56 -6.17
N SER A 119 -3.63 -2.91 -7.03
CA SER A 119 -3.96 -2.81 -8.45
C SER A 119 -4.07 -4.21 -9.06
N THR A 120 -4.83 -4.37 -10.15
CA THR A 120 -4.95 -5.67 -10.83
C THR A 120 -3.58 -6.23 -11.24
N GLN A 121 -2.63 -5.36 -11.59
CA GLN A 121 -1.27 -5.74 -11.93
C GLN A 121 -0.50 -6.25 -10.70
N GLU A 122 -0.58 -5.53 -9.58
CA GLU A 122 0.07 -5.95 -8.35
C GLU A 122 -0.51 -7.27 -7.86
N PHE A 123 -1.83 -7.43 -7.87
CA PHE A 123 -2.47 -8.72 -7.58
C PHE A 123 -1.97 -9.85 -8.49
N PHE A 124 -1.81 -9.57 -9.79
CA PHE A 124 -1.42 -10.57 -10.79
C PHE A 124 0.05 -11.00 -10.73
N PHE A 125 0.96 -10.10 -10.32
CA PHE A 125 2.41 -10.35 -10.25
C PHE A 125 2.94 -10.56 -8.81
N ASN A 126 2.12 -10.40 -7.78
CA ASN A 126 2.53 -10.56 -6.39
C ASN A 126 2.62 -12.04 -5.97
N SER A 127 3.72 -12.69 -6.35
CA SER A 127 4.10 -14.04 -5.88
C SER A 127 5.56 -14.08 -5.43
N ASN A 128 5.85 -14.96 -4.47
CA ASN A 128 7.23 -15.25 -4.03
C ASN A 128 7.91 -16.35 -4.86
N GLU A 129 7.18 -16.96 -5.81
CA GLU A 129 7.69 -18.03 -6.66
C GLU A 129 8.17 -17.49 -8.01
N PRO A 130 9.15 -18.14 -8.67
CA PRO A 130 9.56 -17.77 -10.02
C PRO A 130 8.39 -17.87 -11.00
N GLN A 131 7.98 -16.73 -11.56
CA GLN A 131 6.83 -16.63 -12.46
C GLN A 131 7.26 -16.66 -13.91
N ARG A 132 6.67 -17.56 -14.70
CA ARG A 132 6.84 -17.59 -16.17
C ARG A 132 5.70 -16.82 -16.81
N VAL A 133 6.04 -15.74 -17.50
CA VAL A 133 5.07 -14.82 -18.09
C VAL A 133 5.09 -14.97 -19.60
N TYR A 134 3.88 -15.07 -20.17
CA TYR A 134 3.66 -15.12 -21.61
C TYR A 134 2.71 -14.00 -22.01
N ILE A 135 3.12 -13.17 -22.97
CA ILE A 135 2.36 -12.03 -23.47
C ILE A 135 1.91 -12.34 -24.90
N TYR A 136 0.60 -12.33 -25.11
CA TYR A 136 -0.02 -12.53 -26.42
C TYR A 136 -0.83 -11.32 -26.81
N ASP A 137 -0.95 -11.07 -28.12
CA ASP A 137 -1.98 -10.18 -28.62
C ASP A 137 -3.38 -10.84 -28.59
N PHE A 138 -4.39 -10.10 -29.04
CA PHE A 138 -5.76 -10.62 -29.12
C PHE A 138 -5.94 -11.72 -30.17
N ASP A 139 -5.11 -11.75 -31.21
CA ASP A 139 -5.06 -12.80 -32.23
C ASP A 139 -4.31 -14.06 -31.77
N ASN A 140 -3.82 -14.07 -30.52
CA ASN A 140 -3.08 -15.14 -29.87
C ASN A 140 -1.67 -15.37 -30.43
N LYS A 141 -1.09 -14.39 -31.12
CA LYS A 141 0.32 -14.38 -31.49
C LYS A 141 1.15 -13.99 -30.27
N LEU A 142 2.26 -14.70 -30.07
CA LEU A 142 3.20 -14.39 -29.01
C LEU A 142 3.86 -13.04 -29.31
N ILE A 143 3.75 -12.10 -28.37
CA ILE A 143 4.46 -10.82 -28.39
C ILE A 143 5.83 -11.02 -27.76
N ASP A 144 5.86 -11.54 -26.53
CA ASP A 144 7.10 -11.81 -25.77
C ASP A 144 6.85 -12.80 -24.62
N CYS A 145 7.92 -13.38 -24.05
CA CYS A 145 7.85 -14.24 -22.87
C CYS A 145 9.17 -14.32 -22.10
N GLY A 146 9.09 -14.67 -20.81
CA GLY A 146 10.26 -14.82 -19.97
C GLY A 146 9.94 -15.05 -18.50
N TYR A 147 10.98 -15.07 -17.67
CA TYR A 147 10.85 -15.05 -16.22
C TYR A 147 10.58 -13.62 -15.74
N LEU A 148 9.57 -13.43 -14.90
CA LEU A 148 9.33 -12.14 -14.27
C LEU A 148 10.52 -11.78 -13.38
N TYR A 149 11.18 -10.67 -13.68
CA TYR A 149 12.26 -10.12 -12.86
C TYR A 149 11.78 -8.98 -11.98
N TYR A 150 11.00 -8.08 -12.56
CA TYR A 150 10.48 -6.91 -11.88
C TYR A 150 9.13 -6.52 -12.47
N SER A 151 8.20 -6.09 -11.63
CA SER A 151 6.99 -5.39 -12.04
C SER A 151 6.92 -4.12 -11.20
N SER A 152 6.59 -2.99 -11.83
CA SER A 152 6.33 -1.76 -11.08
C SER A 152 5.12 -1.96 -10.18
N GLY A 153 5.23 -1.51 -8.92
CA GLY A 153 4.05 -1.35 -8.06
C GLY A 153 3.06 -0.32 -8.62
N SER A 154 1.90 -0.21 -7.96
CA SER A 154 0.76 0.71 -8.21
C SER A 154 1.10 2.15 -8.64
N ASP A 155 2.33 2.62 -8.39
CA ASP A 155 2.85 3.93 -8.78
C ASP A 155 2.94 4.18 -10.30
N PHE A 156 2.88 3.13 -11.12
CA PHE A 156 2.91 3.25 -12.57
C PHE A 156 1.65 2.61 -13.16
N ASP A 157 0.76 3.46 -13.69
CA ASP A 157 -0.41 3.07 -14.49
C ASP A 157 -0.01 2.35 -15.81
N GLU A 158 1.29 2.12 -16.01
CA GLU A 158 1.85 1.46 -17.17
C GLU A 158 2.16 0.00 -16.87
N LEU A 159 1.51 -0.88 -17.62
CA LEU A 159 1.75 -2.31 -17.62
C LEU A 159 3.15 -2.60 -18.21
N SER A 160 4.17 -2.52 -17.37
CA SER A 160 5.59 -2.53 -17.76
C SER A 160 6.39 -3.59 -16.98
N PRO A 161 6.12 -4.89 -17.19
CA PRO A 161 6.91 -5.95 -16.58
C PRO A 161 8.30 -6.02 -17.23
N VAL A 162 9.33 -6.23 -16.42
CA VAL A 162 10.67 -6.58 -16.86
C VAL A 162 10.78 -8.09 -16.87
N LEU A 163 11.02 -8.65 -18.06
CA LEU A 163 11.20 -10.08 -18.28
C LEU A 163 12.67 -10.40 -18.52
N ILE A 164 13.15 -11.49 -17.91
CA ILE A 164 14.39 -12.15 -18.32
C ILE A 164 14.00 -13.18 -19.38
N PRO A 165 14.55 -13.10 -20.61
CA PRO A 165 14.26 -14.06 -21.67
C PRO A 165 14.56 -15.50 -21.24
N PHE A 166 13.79 -16.45 -21.78
CA PHE A 166 14.10 -17.87 -21.60
C PHE A 166 15.42 -18.22 -22.30
N GLU A 167 16.20 -19.13 -21.70
CA GLU A 167 17.47 -19.58 -22.30
C GLU A 167 17.25 -20.45 -23.54
N LYS A 168 16.08 -21.12 -23.63
CA LYS A 168 15.77 -22.11 -24.65
C LYS A 168 14.57 -21.66 -25.50
N PRO A 169 14.69 -21.64 -26.84
CA PRO A 169 13.58 -21.29 -27.73
C PRO A 169 12.35 -22.22 -27.57
N GLU A 170 12.55 -23.46 -27.13
CA GLU A 170 11.45 -24.41 -26.86
C GLU A 170 10.51 -23.98 -25.72
N GLU A 171 10.93 -23.00 -24.92
CA GLU A 171 10.12 -22.40 -23.86
C GLU A 171 9.16 -21.33 -24.39
N GLU A 172 9.38 -20.85 -25.62
CA GLU A 172 8.45 -19.97 -26.36
C GLU A 172 7.28 -20.80 -26.89
N LYS A 173 6.14 -20.71 -26.20
CA LYS A 173 4.98 -21.56 -26.46
C LYS A 173 3.84 -20.79 -27.11
N SER A 174 3.05 -21.50 -27.91
CA SER A 174 1.81 -20.94 -28.43
C SER A 174 0.78 -20.73 -27.33
N TYR A 175 -0.17 -19.81 -27.55
CA TYR A 175 -1.25 -19.52 -26.60
C TYR A 175 -2.02 -20.77 -26.17
N LEU A 176 -2.29 -21.69 -27.10
CA LEU A 176 -3.02 -22.94 -26.80
C LEU A 176 -2.23 -23.87 -25.88
N GLU A 177 -0.91 -23.95 -26.05
CA GLU A 177 -0.05 -24.76 -25.19
C GLU A 177 0.02 -24.18 -23.78
N VAL A 178 0.24 -22.87 -23.66
CA VAL A 178 0.26 -22.19 -22.35
C VAL A 178 -1.09 -22.29 -21.67
N LYS A 179 -2.21 -22.12 -22.40
CA LYS A 179 -3.56 -22.29 -21.84
C LYS A 179 -3.84 -23.70 -21.35
N LYS A 180 -3.29 -24.73 -21.99
CA LYS A 180 -3.39 -26.12 -21.51
C LYS A 180 -2.60 -26.33 -20.21
N ILE A 181 -1.44 -25.70 -20.08
CA ILE A 181 -0.62 -25.74 -18.87
C ILE A 181 -1.32 -24.96 -17.74
N ALA A 182 -1.79 -23.74 -18.03
CA ALA A 182 -2.50 -22.86 -17.12
C ALA A 182 -3.82 -23.44 -16.58
N ARG A 183 -4.42 -24.44 -17.25
CA ARG A 183 -5.59 -25.17 -16.73
C ARG A 183 -5.23 -26.23 -15.70
N LYS A 184 -3.97 -26.69 -15.69
CA LYS A 184 -3.46 -27.71 -14.76
C LYS A 184 -2.79 -27.09 -13.54
N GLN A 185 -2.42 -25.82 -13.64
CA GLN A 185 -1.84 -25.01 -12.57
C GLN A 185 -2.89 -23.96 -12.15
N SER A 186 -2.80 -23.43 -10.93
CA SER A 186 -3.69 -22.33 -10.47
C SER A 186 -3.25 -20.99 -11.09
N SER A 187 -3.09 -20.96 -12.42
CA SER A 187 -2.54 -19.84 -13.16
C SER A 187 -3.59 -18.76 -13.39
N GLN A 188 -3.13 -17.51 -13.45
CA GLN A 188 -3.97 -16.36 -13.66
C GLN A 188 -3.82 -15.83 -15.10
N MET A 189 -4.87 -15.18 -15.61
CA MET A 189 -4.84 -14.45 -16.88
C MET A 189 -5.28 -13.02 -16.65
N LEU A 190 -4.45 -12.06 -17.06
CA LEU A 190 -4.77 -10.65 -17.13
C LEU A 190 -5.12 -10.29 -18.58
N ILE A 191 -6.21 -9.56 -18.76
CA ILE A 191 -6.67 -9.07 -20.06
C ILE A 191 -6.64 -7.55 -20.02
N ASP A 192 -5.74 -6.95 -20.79
CA ASP A 192 -5.67 -5.50 -20.99
C ASP A 192 -6.30 -5.18 -22.35
N SER A 193 -7.49 -4.60 -22.30
CA SER A 193 -8.28 -4.30 -23.50
C SER A 193 -7.78 -3.05 -24.23
N ASP A 194 -7.17 -2.11 -23.50
CA ASP A 194 -6.68 -0.85 -24.06
C ASP A 194 -5.43 -1.10 -24.90
N ARG A 195 -4.54 -1.97 -24.40
CA ARG A 195 -3.32 -2.40 -25.12
C ARG A 195 -3.56 -3.60 -26.05
N GLN A 196 -4.75 -4.20 -26.01
CA GLN A 196 -5.11 -5.42 -26.75
C GLN A 196 -4.14 -6.59 -26.50
N ILE A 197 -3.77 -6.81 -25.24
CA ILE A 197 -2.87 -7.89 -24.82
C ILE A 197 -3.50 -8.82 -23.78
N LYS A 198 -3.10 -10.08 -23.84
CA LYS A 198 -3.42 -11.15 -22.89
C LYS A 198 -2.12 -11.61 -22.23
N ILE A 199 -2.06 -11.54 -20.92
CA ILE A 199 -0.90 -11.98 -20.15
C ILE A 199 -1.29 -13.21 -19.35
N LEU A 200 -0.52 -14.30 -19.53
CA LEU A 200 -0.63 -15.49 -18.69
C LEU A 200 0.58 -15.55 -17.78
N ASN A 201 0.30 -15.79 -16.50
CA ASN A 201 1.31 -15.98 -15.48
C ASN A 201 1.24 -17.42 -14.97
N LEU A 202 2.29 -18.18 -15.25
CA LEU A 202 2.47 -19.53 -14.75
C LEU A 202 3.42 -19.48 -13.53
N SER A 203 2.81 -19.35 -12.35
CA SER A 203 3.38 -19.72 -11.06
C SER A 203 3.19 -21.22 -10.82
#